data_AF-A0AAN8KHJ4-F1
#
_entry.id   AF-A0AAN8KHJ4-F1
#
_cell.length_a   1.000
_cell.length_b   1.000
_cell.length_c   1.000
_cell.angle_alpha   90.00
_cell.angle_beta   90.00
_cell.angle_gamma   90.00
#
_symmetry.space_group_name_H-M   'P 1'
#
loop_
_entity.id
_entity.type
_entity.pdbx_description
1 polymer ?
#
loop_
_entity_poly.entity_id
_entity_poly.type
_entity_poly.pdbx_seq_one_letter_code
_entity_poly.pdbx_strand_id
1 'polypeptide(L)'
;MRAFILACIVAAAVADPTAAPNTDQIIAQFKAMVRKSSTALFAKADSNGNQEFDRSDMQHIFVEYDTDKDGKISEAEFENSFASREPSMKIVSKGLFLELDMDKNGFVTDSDLPLYFNKIDQNNDNRVTAVEFEDYFTELFTILYVLKMKAGAAVTA
;
A
#
# COMPACT_ATOMS: atom_id res chain seq x y z
N MET A 1 -11.79 -4.88 18.07
CA MET A 1 -12.90 -5.34 17.19
C MET A 1 -12.53 -5.06 15.73
N ARG A 2 -11.64 -5.85 15.10
CA ARG A 2 -11.26 -5.71 13.66
C ARG A 2 -10.74 -7.03 13.04
N ALA A 3 -11.32 -8.16 13.44
CA ALA A 3 -11.17 -9.44 12.72
C ALA A 3 -12.12 -9.53 11.50
N PHE A 4 -12.64 -8.38 11.03
CA PHE A 4 -13.77 -8.29 10.09
C PHE A 4 -13.38 -8.23 8.62
N ILE A 5 -12.09 -8.09 8.27
CA ILE A 5 -11.68 -8.09 6.85
C ILE A 5 -11.93 -9.49 6.22
N LEU A 6 -11.79 -10.57 7.00
CA LEU A 6 -12.06 -11.93 6.51
C LEU A 6 -13.56 -12.29 6.45
N ALA A 7 -14.41 -11.73 7.32
CA ALA A 7 -15.82 -12.13 7.39
C ALA A 7 -16.70 -11.49 6.31
N CYS A 8 -16.35 -10.28 5.84
CA CYS A 8 -17.19 -9.55 4.89
C CYS A 8 -17.05 -10.04 3.43
N ILE A 9 -15.93 -10.66 3.05
CA ILE A 9 -15.76 -11.19 1.69
C ILE A 9 -16.61 -12.46 1.47
N VAL A 10 -16.87 -13.23 2.53
CA VAL A 10 -17.70 -14.45 2.43
C VAL A 10 -19.19 -14.16 2.63
N ALA A 11 -19.56 -13.11 3.36
CA ALA A 11 -20.95 -12.84 3.73
C ALA A 11 -21.79 -12.14 2.63
N ALA A 12 -21.18 -11.52 1.62
CA ALA A 12 -21.92 -10.83 0.55
C ALA A 12 -22.39 -11.76 -0.60
N ALA A 13 -22.02 -13.05 -0.56
CA ALA A 13 -22.29 -14.01 -1.64
C ALA A 13 -23.40 -15.03 -1.31
N VAL A 14 -24.25 -14.80 -0.30
CA VAL A 14 -25.36 -15.73 0.02
C VAL A 14 -26.64 -15.38 -0.76
N ALA A 15 -26.56 -15.48 -2.08
CA ALA A 15 -27.72 -15.75 -2.92
C ALA A 15 -27.36 -16.99 -3.75
N ASP A 16 -27.82 -18.14 -3.28
CA ASP A 16 -27.55 -19.50 -3.80
C ASP A 16 -26.26 -20.19 -3.28
N PRO A 17 -26.36 -21.03 -2.23
CA PRO A 17 -25.24 -21.83 -1.71
C PRO A 17 -24.77 -22.95 -2.67
N THR A 18 -25.40 -23.10 -3.84
CA THR A 18 -25.02 -24.07 -4.88
C THR A 18 -24.30 -23.46 -6.09
N ALA A 19 -24.28 -22.12 -6.21
CA ALA A 19 -23.55 -21.42 -7.26
C ALA A 19 -22.07 -21.23 -6.85
N ALA A 20 -21.15 -21.61 -7.73
CA ALA A 20 -19.73 -21.32 -7.53
C ALA A 20 -19.54 -19.80 -7.37
N PRO A 21 -18.76 -19.34 -6.38
CA PRO A 21 -18.54 -17.91 -6.18
C PRO A 21 -18.00 -17.26 -7.45
N ASN A 22 -18.65 -16.18 -7.91
CA ASN A 22 -18.19 -15.40 -9.05
C ASN A 22 -16.85 -14.72 -8.68
N THR A 23 -15.76 -15.31 -9.17
CA THR A 23 -14.40 -14.89 -8.83
C THR A 23 -14.14 -13.44 -9.24
N ASP A 24 -14.71 -13.00 -10.37
CA ASP A 24 -14.55 -11.62 -10.86
C ASP A 24 -15.20 -10.61 -9.91
N GLN A 25 -16.38 -10.93 -9.38
CA GLN A 25 -17.06 -10.06 -8.40
C GLN A 25 -16.30 -9.97 -7.08
N ILE A 26 -15.74 -11.08 -6.60
CA ILE A 26 -14.93 -11.10 -5.37
C ILE A 26 -13.66 -10.25 -5.54
N ILE A 27 -12.98 -10.41 -6.68
CA ILE A 27 -11.79 -9.61 -7.01
C ILE A 27 -12.16 -8.13 -7.11
N ALA A 28 -13.27 -7.78 -7.75
CA ALA A 28 -13.71 -6.39 -7.86
C ALA A 28 -14.03 -5.77 -6.49
N GLN A 29 -14.73 -6.51 -5.60
CA GLN A 29 -15.02 -6.05 -4.24
C GLN A 29 -13.73 -5.87 -3.42
N PHE A 30 -12.78 -6.80 -3.55
CA PHE A 30 -11.49 -6.70 -2.89
C PHE A 30 -10.70 -5.48 -3.39
N LYS A 31 -10.57 -5.30 -4.71
CA LYS A 31 -9.92 -4.12 -5.30
C LYS A 31 -10.59 -2.81 -4.86
N ALA A 32 -11.91 -2.75 -4.79
CA ALA A 32 -12.62 -1.56 -4.29
C ALA A 32 -12.30 -1.26 -2.81
N MET A 33 -12.17 -2.31 -1.97
CA MET A 33 -11.76 -2.17 -0.58
C MET A 33 -10.32 -1.64 -0.47
N VAL A 34 -9.41 -2.22 -1.25
CA VAL A 34 -8.01 -1.80 -1.31
C VAL A 34 -7.90 -0.35 -1.81
N ARG A 35 -8.68 0.02 -2.84
CA ARG A 35 -8.71 1.40 -3.35
C ARG A 35 -9.09 2.41 -2.27
N LYS A 36 -10.08 2.10 -1.44
CA LYS A 36 -10.45 2.97 -0.31
C LYS A 36 -9.30 3.21 0.66
N SER A 37 -8.47 2.19 0.91
CA SER A 37 -7.24 2.34 1.68
C SER A 37 -6.22 3.24 0.96
N SER A 38 -6.04 3.07 -0.35
CA SER A 38 -5.16 3.92 -1.17
C SER A 38 -5.62 5.39 -1.17
N THR A 39 -6.92 5.67 -1.29
CA THR A 39 -7.49 7.02 -1.16
C THR A 39 -7.20 7.63 0.21
N ALA A 40 -7.35 6.83 1.29
CA ALA A 40 -7.06 7.29 2.64
C ALA A 40 -5.57 7.56 2.86
N LEU A 41 -4.69 6.78 2.22
CA LEU A 41 -3.25 7.00 2.22
C LEU A 41 -2.88 8.27 1.46
N PHE A 42 -3.47 8.51 0.29
CA PHE A 42 -3.25 9.75 -0.47
C PHE A 42 -3.59 10.98 0.38
N ALA A 43 -4.75 10.99 1.02
CA ALA A 43 -5.18 12.11 1.87
C ALA A 43 -4.26 12.35 3.10
N LYS A 44 -3.47 11.35 3.51
CA LYS A 44 -2.45 11.50 4.55
C LYS A 44 -1.09 11.91 3.98
N ALA A 45 -0.79 11.48 2.77
CA ALA A 45 0.44 11.77 2.07
C ALA A 45 0.48 13.21 1.56
N ASP A 46 -0.64 13.71 1.02
CA ASP A 46 -0.84 15.11 0.61
C ASP A 46 -0.84 16.04 1.85
N SER A 47 0.36 16.33 2.32
CA SER A 47 0.63 17.06 3.56
C SER A 47 0.38 18.56 3.41
N ASN A 48 0.50 19.07 2.19
CA ASN A 48 0.36 20.48 1.86
C ASN A 48 -1.05 20.82 1.31
N GLY A 49 -1.87 19.81 0.99
CA GLY A 49 -3.26 19.94 0.55
C GLY A 49 -3.41 20.42 -0.90
N ASN A 50 -2.39 20.24 -1.74
CA ASN A 50 -2.40 20.70 -3.13
C ASN A 50 -3.02 19.69 -4.12
N GLN A 51 -3.51 18.55 -3.63
CA GLN A 51 -4.08 17.46 -4.44
C GLN A 51 -3.08 16.78 -5.38
N GLU A 52 -1.80 16.90 -5.08
CA GLU A 52 -0.70 16.20 -5.73
C GLU A 52 0.10 15.43 -4.68
N PHE A 53 0.84 14.42 -5.11
CA PHE A 53 1.85 13.77 -4.30
C PHE A 53 3.22 14.19 -4.80
N ASP A 54 3.78 15.23 -4.20
CA ASP A 54 4.99 15.87 -4.70
C ASP A 54 6.21 15.62 -3.80
N ARG A 55 7.35 16.21 -4.18
CA ARG A 55 8.61 16.06 -3.44
C ARG A 55 8.49 16.52 -1.98
N SER A 56 7.70 17.55 -1.70
CA SER A 56 7.51 18.05 -0.32
C SER A 56 6.76 17.03 0.53
N ASP A 57 5.76 16.37 -0.02
CA ASP A 57 5.02 15.28 0.63
C ASP A 57 5.91 14.07 0.90
N MET A 58 6.72 13.67 -0.08
CA MET A 58 7.70 12.60 0.10
C MET A 58 8.71 12.92 1.19
N GLN A 59 9.23 14.15 1.23
CA GLN A 59 10.16 14.58 2.27
C GLN A 59 9.49 14.61 3.65
N HIS A 60 8.23 15.05 3.74
CA HIS A 60 7.48 15.00 4.98
C HIS A 60 7.33 13.57 5.49
N ILE A 61 6.90 12.65 4.63
CA ILE A 61 6.82 11.22 4.95
C ILE A 61 8.20 10.69 5.34
N PHE A 62 9.26 11.04 4.63
CA PHE A 62 10.59 10.55 4.93
C PHE A 62 11.00 10.86 6.39
N VAL A 63 10.82 12.12 6.80
CA VAL A 63 11.09 12.58 8.17
C VAL A 63 10.19 11.91 9.20
N GLU A 64 8.96 11.54 8.84
CA GLU A 64 8.05 10.83 9.74
C GLU A 64 8.47 9.38 10.04
N TYR A 65 9.19 8.75 9.12
CA TYR A 65 9.59 7.35 9.21
C TYR A 65 11.05 7.17 9.68
N ASP A 66 11.95 8.11 9.37
CA ASP A 66 13.33 8.18 9.87
C ASP A 66 13.34 8.53 11.37
N THR A 67 13.29 7.49 12.21
CA THR A 67 12.99 7.62 13.65
C THR A 67 14.25 7.94 14.44
N ASP A 68 15.38 7.35 14.04
CA ASP A 68 16.68 7.61 14.66
C ASP A 68 17.42 8.81 14.05
N LYS A 69 16.91 9.36 12.94
CA LYS A 69 17.39 10.57 12.25
C LYS A 69 18.77 10.41 11.65
N ASP A 70 19.09 9.20 11.19
CA ASP A 70 20.35 8.92 10.52
C ASP A 70 20.33 9.20 9.00
N GLY A 71 19.20 9.71 8.49
CA GLY A 71 19.04 10.20 7.12
C GLY A 71 18.68 9.10 6.12
N LYS A 72 18.19 7.96 6.60
CA LYS A 72 17.71 6.82 5.81
C LYS A 72 16.65 6.08 6.64
N ILE A 73 15.75 5.40 5.97
CA ILE A 73 14.70 4.62 6.63
C ILE A 73 15.07 3.15 6.49
N SER A 74 15.31 2.50 7.62
CA SER A 74 15.52 1.05 7.67
C SER A 74 14.20 0.28 7.56
N GLU A 75 14.27 -1.01 7.20
CA GLU A 75 13.09 -1.90 7.19
C GLU A 75 12.35 -1.89 8.53
N ALA A 76 13.10 -1.91 9.64
CA ALA A 76 12.53 -1.94 10.98
C ALA A 76 11.78 -0.65 11.32
N GLU A 77 12.33 0.51 11.00
CA GLU A 77 11.65 1.79 11.19
C GLU A 77 10.39 1.88 10.35
N PHE A 78 10.48 1.48 9.08
CA PHE A 78 9.35 1.45 8.18
C PHE A 78 8.22 0.55 8.70
N GLU A 79 8.52 -0.71 9.01
CA GLU A 79 7.51 -1.66 9.46
C GLU A 79 6.86 -1.25 10.78
N ASN A 80 7.64 -0.76 11.74
CA ASN A 80 7.12 -0.33 13.03
C ASN A 80 6.20 0.88 12.90
N SER A 81 6.63 1.91 12.17
CA SER A 81 5.86 3.13 11.94
C SER A 81 4.61 2.85 11.08
N PHE A 82 4.76 2.09 10.01
CA PHE A 82 3.65 1.74 9.12
C PHE A 82 2.60 0.88 9.83
N ALA A 83 3.02 -0.14 10.60
CA ALA A 83 2.10 -0.99 11.34
C ALA A 83 1.33 -0.23 12.44
N SER A 84 1.95 0.79 13.04
CA SER A 84 1.32 1.67 14.03
C SER A 84 0.25 2.58 13.39
N ARG A 85 0.60 3.19 12.24
CA ARG A 85 -0.28 4.13 11.51
C ARG A 85 -1.39 3.43 10.74
N GLU A 86 -1.09 2.27 10.15
CA GLU A 86 -1.99 1.45 9.35
C GLU A 86 -2.10 0.00 9.85
N PRO A 87 -2.69 -0.24 11.04
CA PRO A 87 -2.75 -1.59 11.63
C PRO A 87 -3.42 -2.65 10.74
N SER A 88 -4.38 -2.25 9.90
CA SER A 88 -5.05 -3.14 8.94
C SER A 88 -4.18 -3.52 7.74
N MET A 89 -3.09 -2.81 7.50
CA MET A 89 -2.17 -3.01 6.38
C MET A 89 -0.81 -3.54 6.83
N LYS A 90 -0.64 -3.86 8.11
CA LYS A 90 0.60 -4.44 8.66
C LYS A 90 1.14 -5.62 7.84
N ILE A 91 0.25 -6.47 7.31
CA ILE A 91 0.64 -7.68 6.55
C ILE A 91 1.43 -7.36 5.26
N VAL A 92 1.24 -6.17 4.67
CA VAL A 92 1.94 -5.75 3.45
C VAL A 92 3.17 -4.88 3.71
N SER A 93 3.41 -4.45 4.96
CA SER A 93 4.49 -3.51 5.33
C SER A 93 5.87 -3.88 4.76
N LYS A 94 6.35 -5.09 5.01
CA LYS A 94 7.62 -5.59 4.43
C LYS A 94 7.68 -5.51 2.91
N GLY A 95 6.59 -5.89 2.24
CA GLY A 95 6.52 -5.87 0.78
C GLY A 95 6.52 -4.45 0.24
N LEU A 96 5.87 -3.52 0.95
CA LEU A 96 5.88 -2.11 0.63
C LEU A 96 7.27 -1.49 0.84
N PHE A 97 7.98 -1.83 1.92
CA PHE A 97 9.36 -1.38 2.13
C PHE A 97 10.27 -1.77 0.96
N LEU A 98 10.21 -3.05 0.55
CA LEU A 98 11.00 -3.55 -0.59
C LEU A 98 10.64 -2.90 -1.93
N GLU A 99 9.43 -2.37 -2.06
CA GLU A 99 8.98 -1.63 -3.24
C GLU A 99 9.48 -0.17 -3.23
N LEU A 100 9.70 0.40 -2.04
CA LEU A 100 10.22 1.76 -1.84
C LEU A 100 11.75 1.85 -1.88
N ASP A 101 12.46 0.79 -1.48
CA ASP A 101 13.91 0.63 -1.61
C ASP A 101 14.27 0.35 -3.08
N MET A 102 14.28 1.41 -3.89
CA MET A 102 14.34 1.34 -5.35
C MET A 102 15.71 0.91 -5.86
N ASP A 103 16.79 1.30 -5.17
CA ASP A 103 18.15 0.86 -5.48
C ASP A 103 18.55 -0.46 -4.80
N LYS A 104 17.72 -0.96 -3.87
CA LYS A 104 17.85 -2.24 -3.16
C LYS A 104 19.08 -2.29 -2.25
N ASN A 105 19.45 -1.15 -1.69
CA ASN A 105 20.58 -1.05 -0.76
C ASN A 105 20.21 -1.44 0.69
N GLY A 106 18.93 -1.74 0.95
CA GLY A 106 18.41 -2.09 2.27
C GLY A 106 17.88 -0.91 3.07
N PHE A 107 17.80 0.28 2.46
CA PHE A 107 17.32 1.51 3.06
C PHE A 107 16.54 2.33 2.04
N VAL A 108 15.49 3.02 2.49
CA VAL A 108 14.87 4.08 1.69
C VAL A 108 15.57 5.39 2.00
N THR A 109 16.03 6.06 0.96
CA THR A 109 16.87 7.26 1.02
C THR A 109 16.34 8.34 0.08
N ASP A 110 16.90 9.56 0.17
CA ASP A 110 16.60 10.66 -0.75
C ASP A 110 16.84 10.31 -2.23
N SER A 111 17.74 9.36 -2.53
CA SER A 111 17.98 8.89 -3.90
C SER A 111 16.86 8.01 -4.46
N ASP A 112 16.05 7.38 -3.61
CA ASP A 112 14.93 6.53 -4.03
C ASP A 112 13.71 7.37 -4.44
N LEU A 113 13.50 8.52 -3.78
CA LEU A 113 12.36 9.40 -4.00
C LEU A 113 12.10 9.76 -5.48
N PRO A 114 13.08 10.24 -6.28
CA PRO A 114 12.83 10.56 -7.69
C PRO A 114 12.51 9.30 -8.52
N LEU A 115 13.10 8.15 -8.21
CA LEU A 115 12.81 6.89 -8.91
C LEU A 115 11.38 6.44 -8.61
N TYR A 116 10.96 6.59 -7.37
CA TYR A 116 9.63 6.25 -6.92
C TYR A 116 8.56 7.19 -7.50
N PHE A 117 8.82 8.50 -7.52
CA PHE A 117 7.94 9.48 -8.15
C PHE A 117 7.69 9.13 -9.62
N ASN A 118 8.76 8.91 -10.40
CA ASN A 118 8.66 8.55 -11.81
C ASN A 118 7.91 7.23 -12.05
N LYS A 119 7.88 6.34 -11.05
CA LYS A 119 7.14 5.07 -11.12
C LYS A 119 5.64 5.27 -10.92
N ILE A 120 5.23 6.27 -10.16
CA ILE A 120 3.83 6.60 -9.91
C ILE A 120 3.29 7.54 -11.00
N ASP A 121 4.10 8.46 -11.52
CA ASP A 121 3.77 9.34 -12.65
C ASP A 121 3.63 8.53 -13.94
N GLN A 122 2.45 7.91 -14.13
CA GLN A 122 2.19 6.99 -15.23
C GLN A 122 2.13 7.70 -16.58
N ASN A 123 1.68 8.96 -16.58
CA ASN A 123 1.46 9.72 -17.80
C ASN A 123 2.70 10.57 -18.19
N ASN A 124 3.69 10.67 -17.30
CA ASN A 124 4.94 11.42 -17.44
C ASN A 124 4.75 12.94 -17.61
N ASP A 125 3.74 13.52 -16.95
CA ASP A 125 3.50 14.97 -16.92
C ASP A 125 4.27 15.69 -15.79
N ASN A 126 5.08 14.94 -15.03
CA ASN A 126 5.82 15.38 -13.86
C ASN A 126 4.92 15.80 -12.70
N ARG A 127 3.71 15.24 -12.61
CA ARG A 127 2.81 15.37 -11.47
C ARG A 127 2.31 13.99 -11.10
N VAL A 128 2.05 13.79 -9.81
CA VAL A 128 1.35 12.59 -9.35
C VAL A 128 0.02 13.05 -8.78
N THR A 129 -1.04 12.78 -9.50
CA THR A 129 -2.40 13.07 -9.06
C THR A 129 -2.90 12.02 -8.07
N ALA A 130 -4.00 12.34 -7.37
CA ALA A 130 -4.72 11.37 -6.55
C ALA A 130 -5.07 10.09 -7.33
N VAL A 131 -5.42 10.20 -8.63
CA VAL A 131 -5.79 9.06 -9.47
C VAL A 131 -4.59 8.15 -9.70
N GLU A 132 -3.45 8.70 -10.10
CA GLU A 132 -2.22 7.93 -10.34
C GLU A 132 -1.71 7.25 -9.07
N PHE A 133 -1.72 7.98 -7.95
CA PHE A 133 -1.39 7.44 -6.65
C PHE A 133 -2.33 6.29 -6.28
N GLU A 134 -3.64 6.51 -6.34
CA GLU A 134 -4.63 5.50 -5.99
C GLU A 134 -4.52 4.26 -6.86
N ASP A 135 -4.35 4.42 -8.17
CA ASP A 135 -4.26 3.32 -9.12
C ASP A 135 -3.01 2.48 -8.84
N TYR A 136 -1.84 3.14 -8.71
CA TYR A 136 -0.59 2.46 -8.41
C TYR A 136 -0.65 1.70 -7.08
N PHE A 137 -1.04 2.35 -5.99
CA PHE A 137 -1.10 1.71 -4.67
C PHE A 137 -2.19 0.65 -4.59
N THR A 138 -3.30 0.79 -5.32
CA THR A 138 -4.34 -0.25 -5.38
C THR A 138 -3.82 -1.53 -5.99
N GLU A 139 -3.09 -1.44 -7.11
CA GLU A 139 -2.50 -2.62 -7.76
C GLU A 139 -1.39 -3.21 -6.89
N LEU A 140 -0.49 -2.37 -6.35
CA LEU A 140 0.58 -2.80 -5.45
C LEU A 140 0.03 -3.57 -4.25
N PHE A 141 -0.90 -2.98 -3.50
CA PHE A 141 -1.47 -3.62 -2.32
C PHE A 141 -2.25 -4.87 -2.68
N THR A 142 -3.00 -4.87 -3.78
CA THR A 142 -3.70 -6.08 -4.25
C THR A 142 -2.72 -7.24 -4.46
N ILE A 143 -1.59 -6.98 -5.15
CA ILE A 143 -0.54 -7.98 -5.37
C ILE A 143 0.07 -8.44 -4.04
N LEU A 144 0.44 -7.52 -3.16
CA LEU A 144 1.06 -7.84 -1.88
C LEU A 144 0.13 -8.67 -0.97
N TYR A 145 -1.15 -8.34 -0.92
CA TYR A 145 -2.14 -9.13 -0.16
C TYR A 145 -2.26 -10.55 -0.73
N VAL A 146 -2.38 -10.71 -2.05
CA VAL A 146 -2.49 -12.03 -2.70
C VAL A 146 -1.23 -12.87 -2.46
N LEU A 147 -0.04 -12.28 -2.58
CA LEU A 147 1.24 -12.97 -2.32
C LEU A 147 1.32 -13.46 -0.88
N LYS A 148 0.96 -12.60 0.10
CA LYS A 148 0.96 -12.97 1.52
C LYS A 148 -0.07 -14.06 1.83
N MET A 149 -1.25 -14.03 1.21
CA MET A 149 -2.26 -15.09 1.35
C MET A 149 -1.74 -16.45 0.84
N LYS A 150 -1.09 -16.47 -0.33
CA LYS A 150 -0.51 -17.71 -0.90
C LYS A 150 0.60 -18.28 -0.01
N ALA A 151 1.47 -17.42 0.51
CA ALA A 151 2.53 -17.84 1.44
C ALA A 151 1.96 -18.43 2.75
N GLY A 152 0.88 -17.86 3.28
CA GLY A 152 0.21 -18.38 4.48
C GLY A 152 -0.45 -19.75 4.27
N ALA A 153 -1.04 -20.00 3.09
CA ALA A 153 -1.66 -21.29 2.76
C ALA A 153 -0.62 -22.43 2.59
N ALA A 154 0.60 -22.11 2.17
CA ALA A 154 1.67 -23.09 1.98
C ALA A 154 2.32 -23.58 3.29
N VAL A 155 2.09 -22.89 4.42
CA VAL A 155 2.65 -23.27 5.73
C VAL A 155 1.71 -24.23 6.51
N THR A 156 0.47 -24.38 6.05
CA THR A 156 -0.56 -25.22 6.71
C THR A 156 -0.83 -26.56 6.03
N ALA A 157 -0.04 -26.93 5.01
CA ALA A 157 -0.11 -28.22 4.31
C ALA A 157 1.15 -29.04 4.61
#